data_AF-A0A5N5E079-F1
#
_entry.id   AF-A0A5N5E079-F1
#
_cell.length_a   1.000
_cell.length_b   1.000
_cell.length_c   1.000
_cell.angle_alpha   90.00
_cell.angle_beta   90.00
_cell.angle_gamma   90.00
#
_symmetry.space_group_name_H-M   'P 1'
#
loop_
_entity.id
_entity.type
_entity.pdbx_description
1 polymer ?
#
loop_
_entity_poly.entity_id
_entity_poly.type
_entity_poly.pdbx_seq_one_letter_code
_entity_poly.pdbx_strand_id
1 'polypeptide(L)'
;MSWNWTLTIASFGGLTGGYGAIVSTWGRRDITWRRRAKQLPQIRPALEALRNAVAEARQGTITIRGLQDIKLRGHLEELEEHTKRLSDRKLREQVKSATYAYSRVIAKGDDTTDHSKTEAMEFALVSLKEALKRADFIEKKAPA
;
A
#
# COMPACT_ATOMS: atom_id res chain seq x y z
N MET A 1 -43.41 36.79 -31.11
CA MET A 1 -42.19 36.95 -30.27
C MET A 1 -42.14 35.79 -29.28
N SER A 2 -41.38 34.73 -29.55
CA SER A 2 -41.27 33.56 -28.64
C SER A 2 -39.87 32.94 -28.73
N TRP A 3 -38.91 33.54 -28.04
CA TRP A 3 -37.52 33.05 -27.98
C TRP A 3 -36.93 33.17 -26.55
N ASN A 4 -37.75 33.08 -25.50
CA ASN A 4 -37.26 33.23 -24.13
C ASN A 4 -37.45 32.01 -23.20
N TRP A 5 -38.03 30.91 -23.70
CA TRP A 5 -38.28 29.72 -22.88
C TRP A 5 -37.25 28.59 -23.07
N THR A 6 -36.49 28.60 -24.17
CA THR A 6 -35.46 27.58 -24.45
C THR A 6 -34.13 27.87 -23.75
N LEU A 7 -33.81 29.12 -23.43
CA LEU A 7 -32.56 29.46 -22.74
C LEU A 7 -32.55 29.00 -21.28
N THR A 8 -33.69 29.03 -20.59
CA THR A 8 -33.82 28.68 -19.17
C THR A 8 -33.73 27.17 -18.91
N ILE A 9 -34.20 26.34 -19.85
CA ILE A 9 -34.16 24.87 -19.73
C ILE A 9 -32.72 24.35 -19.90
N ALA A 10 -31.93 24.97 -20.77
CA ALA A 10 -30.52 24.60 -20.97
C ALA A 10 -29.67 24.84 -19.71
N SER A 11 -29.94 25.90 -18.95
CA SER A 11 -29.24 26.21 -17.69
C SER A 11 -29.59 25.20 -16.58
N PHE A 12 -30.84 24.75 -16.51
CA PHE A 12 -31.28 23.75 -15.51
C PHE A 12 -30.76 22.33 -15.83
N GLY A 13 -30.69 21.96 -17.12
CA GLY A 13 -30.08 20.69 -17.55
C GLY A 13 -28.57 20.63 -17.32
N GLY A 14 -27.86 21.74 -17.50
CA GLY A 14 -26.41 21.83 -17.24
C GLY A 14 -26.05 21.73 -15.75
N LEU A 15 -26.84 22.35 -14.87
CA LEU A 15 -26.64 22.27 -13.42
C LEU A 15 -26.97 20.85 -12.89
N THR A 16 -28.12 20.28 -13.27
CA THR A 16 -28.50 18.92 -12.84
C THR A 16 -27.60 17.82 -13.42
N GLY A 17 -27.17 17.96 -14.69
CA GLY A 17 -26.17 17.07 -15.30
C GLY A 17 -24.80 17.17 -14.63
N GLY A 18 -24.38 18.37 -14.22
CA GLY A 18 -23.17 18.61 -13.44
C GLY A 18 -23.23 17.95 -12.06
N TYR A 19 -24.32 18.12 -11.32
CA TYR A 19 -24.51 17.44 -10.03
C TYR A 19 -24.57 15.91 -10.17
N GLY A 20 -25.22 15.37 -11.21
CA GLY A 20 -25.22 13.93 -11.49
C GLY A 20 -23.83 13.39 -11.86
N ALA A 21 -23.05 14.16 -12.64
CA ALA A 21 -21.66 13.83 -12.97
C ALA A 21 -20.74 13.91 -11.75
N ILE A 22 -20.94 14.89 -10.87
CA ILE A 22 -20.24 15.03 -9.60
C ILE A 22 -20.62 13.85 -8.69
N VAL A 23 -21.89 13.64 -8.35
CA VAL A 23 -22.32 12.54 -7.47
C VAL A 23 -21.89 11.17 -8.01
N SER A 24 -21.96 10.94 -9.33
CA SER A 24 -21.47 9.69 -9.92
C SER A 24 -19.94 9.53 -9.88
N THR A 25 -19.16 10.61 -10.00
CA THR A 25 -17.69 10.57 -9.85
C THR A 25 -17.27 10.39 -8.39
N TRP A 26 -17.94 11.04 -7.44
CA TRP A 26 -17.73 10.83 -6.01
C TRP A 26 -18.08 9.41 -5.58
N GLY A 27 -19.24 8.87 -5.99
CA GLY A 27 -19.63 7.48 -5.73
C GLY A 27 -18.65 6.46 -6.32
N ARG A 28 -18.15 6.67 -7.55
CA ARG A 28 -17.10 5.81 -8.15
C ARG A 28 -15.78 5.88 -7.38
N ARG A 29 -15.41 7.04 -6.86
CA ARG A 29 -14.19 7.25 -6.07
C ARG A 29 -14.27 6.51 -4.72
N ASP A 30 -15.42 6.58 -4.07
CA ASP A 30 -15.71 5.91 -2.80
C ASP A 30 -15.69 4.38 -2.94
N ILE A 31 -16.32 3.85 -4.00
CA ILE A 31 -16.29 2.41 -4.31
C ILE A 31 -14.84 1.95 -4.54
N THR A 32 -14.03 2.76 -5.22
CA THR A 32 -12.63 2.46 -5.50
C THR A 32 -11.80 2.38 -4.21
N TRP A 33 -11.96 3.34 -3.29
CA TRP A 33 -11.25 3.32 -2.01
C TRP A 33 -11.72 2.19 -1.10
N ARG A 34 -13.02 1.92 -1.03
CA ARG A 34 -13.55 0.75 -0.31
C ARG A 34 -12.98 -0.56 -0.87
N ARG A 35 -12.91 -0.72 -2.19
CA ARG A 35 -12.32 -1.91 -2.83
C ARG A 35 -10.85 -2.08 -2.45
N ARG A 36 -10.08 -0.98 -2.40
CA ARG A 36 -8.67 -1.00 -1.98
C ARG A 36 -8.52 -1.34 -0.50
N ALA A 37 -9.35 -0.74 0.36
CA ALA A 37 -9.33 -0.98 1.80
C ALA A 37 -9.64 -2.44 2.16
N LYS A 38 -10.57 -3.10 1.44
CA LYS A 38 -10.87 -4.53 1.63
C LYS A 38 -9.67 -5.47 1.45
N GLN A 39 -8.61 -5.03 0.76
CA GLN A 39 -7.41 -5.84 0.53
C GLN A 39 -6.34 -5.64 1.61
N LEU A 40 -6.45 -4.59 2.43
CA LEU A 40 -5.46 -4.25 3.46
C LEU A 40 -5.35 -5.28 4.60
N PRO A 41 -6.44 -5.92 5.09
CA PRO A 41 -6.35 -6.88 6.19
C PRO A 41 -5.43 -8.07 5.90
N GLN A 42 -5.23 -8.43 4.63
CA GLN A 42 -4.36 -9.53 4.22
C GLN A 42 -2.88 -9.11 4.12
N ILE A 43 -2.60 -7.82 3.96
CA ILE A 43 -1.27 -7.31 3.60
C ILE A 43 -0.63 -6.60 4.80
N ARG A 44 -1.43 -5.88 5.58
CA ARG A 44 -0.95 -5.08 6.72
C ARG A 44 -0.26 -5.94 7.79
N PRO A 45 -0.83 -7.06 8.26
CA PRO A 45 -0.16 -7.88 9.28
C PRO A 45 1.20 -8.40 8.81
N ALA A 46 1.30 -8.83 7.56
CA ALA A 46 2.54 -9.29 6.96
C ALA A 46 3.59 -8.16 6.85
N LEU A 47 3.19 -6.96 6.41
CA LEU A 47 4.10 -5.79 6.38
C LEU A 47 4.56 -5.38 7.78
N GLU A 48 3.69 -5.42 8.79
CA GLU A 48 4.02 -5.10 10.17
C GLU A 48 4.96 -6.13 10.78
N ALA A 49 4.71 -7.43 10.56
CA ALA A 49 5.56 -8.51 11.02
C ALA A 49 6.98 -8.40 10.43
N LEU A 50 7.11 -8.19 9.12
CA LEU A 50 8.41 -8.03 8.47
C LEU A 50 9.13 -6.77 8.97
N ARG A 51 8.43 -5.65 9.18
CA ARG A 51 9.01 -4.43 9.73
C ARG A 51 9.58 -4.66 11.12
N ASN A 52 8.82 -5.33 11.99
CA ASN A 52 9.26 -5.62 13.35
C ASN A 52 10.47 -6.53 13.35
N ALA A 53 10.47 -7.58 12.54
CA ALA A 53 11.60 -8.48 12.41
C ALA A 53 12.88 -7.76 11.94
N VAL A 54 12.80 -6.90 10.92
CA VAL A 54 13.97 -6.11 10.48
C VAL A 54 14.42 -5.11 11.56
N ALA A 55 13.49 -4.53 12.31
CA ALA A 55 13.82 -3.59 13.39
C ALA A 55 14.53 -4.31 14.55
N GLU A 56 14.05 -5.50 14.92
CA GLU A 56 14.68 -6.37 15.93
C GLU A 56 16.05 -6.85 15.47
N ALA A 57 16.21 -7.21 14.20
CA ALA A 57 17.50 -7.56 13.63
C ALA A 57 18.48 -6.38 13.65
N ARG A 58 18.01 -5.16 13.37
CA ARG A 58 18.82 -3.95 13.46
C ARG A 58 19.25 -3.63 14.90
N GLN A 59 18.41 -3.94 15.88
CA GLN A 59 18.72 -3.74 17.30
C GLN A 59 19.65 -4.84 17.87
N GLY A 60 19.96 -5.87 17.08
CA GLY A 60 20.77 -7.01 17.51
C GLY A 60 20.00 -8.01 18.37
N THR A 61 18.68 -7.86 18.50
CA THR A 61 17.82 -8.78 19.26
C THR A 61 17.68 -10.12 18.54
N ILE A 62 17.73 -10.11 17.20
CA ILE A 62 17.62 -11.29 16.33
C ILE A 62 18.74 -11.24 15.30
N THR A 63 19.30 -12.40 14.93
CA THR A 63 20.32 -12.49 13.86
C THR A 63 19.69 -12.42 12.47
N ILE A 64 20.47 -12.17 11.42
CA ILE A 64 19.94 -12.17 10.04
C ILE A 64 19.39 -13.57 9.69
N ARG A 65 20.00 -14.63 10.22
CA ARG A 65 19.45 -15.99 10.11
C ARG A 65 18.05 -16.13 10.72
N GLY A 66 17.74 -15.38 11.79
CA GLY A 66 16.39 -15.35 12.36
C GLY A 66 15.35 -14.71 11.42
N LEU A 67 15.75 -13.85 10.47
CA LEU A 67 14.87 -13.34 9.43
C LEU A 67 14.46 -14.41 8.40
N GLN A 68 15.14 -15.56 8.39
CA GLN A 68 14.80 -16.69 7.53
C GLN A 68 13.79 -17.65 8.19
N ASP A 69 13.22 -17.29 9.35
CA ASP A 69 12.20 -18.11 10.00
C ASP A 69 11.02 -18.40 9.06
N ILE A 70 10.48 -19.62 9.16
CA ILE A 70 9.38 -20.14 8.35
C ILE A 70 8.18 -19.21 8.41
N LYS A 71 7.90 -18.62 9.59
CA LYS A 71 6.79 -17.67 9.76
C LYS A 71 6.99 -16.39 8.94
N LEU A 72 8.20 -15.81 8.96
CA LEU A 72 8.50 -14.59 8.22
C LEU A 72 8.54 -14.84 6.71
N ARG A 73 9.02 -16.02 6.30
CA ARG A 73 8.93 -16.48 4.92
C ARG A 73 7.49 -16.62 4.44
N GLY A 74 6.61 -17.17 5.26
CA GLY A 74 5.17 -17.23 4.97
C GLY A 74 4.58 -15.84 4.70
N HIS A 75 4.93 -14.84 5.52
CA HIS A 75 4.49 -13.45 5.29
C HIS A 75 5.05 -12.83 3.99
N LEU A 76 6.27 -13.19 3.58
CA LEU A 76 6.78 -12.76 2.27
C LEU A 76 5.98 -13.37 1.11
N GLU A 77 5.71 -14.67 1.17
CA GLU A 77 4.95 -15.40 0.16
C GLU A 77 3.52 -14.87 0.05
N GLU A 78 2.86 -14.61 1.19
CA GLU A 78 1.57 -13.94 1.27
C GLU A 78 1.61 -12.58 0.57
N LEU A 79 2.61 -11.74 0.88
CA LEU A 79 2.75 -10.44 0.23
C LEU A 79 2.94 -10.57 -1.28
N GLU A 80 3.75 -11.50 -1.76
CA GLU A 80 3.95 -11.72 -3.20
C GLU A 80 2.68 -12.15 -3.91
N GLU A 81 1.89 -13.04 -3.30
CA GLU A 81 0.60 -13.48 -3.85
C GLU A 81 -0.41 -12.32 -3.89
N HIS A 82 -0.59 -11.64 -2.75
CA HIS A 82 -1.58 -10.57 -2.62
C HIS A 82 -1.20 -9.32 -3.42
N THR A 83 0.09 -9.06 -3.63
CA THR A 83 0.59 -7.94 -4.45
C THR A 83 0.06 -8.00 -5.88
N LYS A 84 -0.05 -9.19 -6.48
CA LYS A 84 -0.60 -9.34 -7.84
C LYS A 84 -2.07 -8.93 -7.92
N ARG A 85 -2.82 -9.09 -6.81
CA ARG A 85 -4.26 -8.82 -6.71
C ARG A 85 -4.59 -7.40 -6.23
N LEU A 86 -3.59 -6.64 -5.75
CA LEU A 86 -3.77 -5.27 -5.27
C LEU A 86 -4.34 -4.33 -6.33
N SER A 87 -5.39 -3.60 -6.00
CA SER A 87 -6.05 -2.63 -6.88
C SER A 87 -5.40 -1.24 -6.88
N ASP A 88 -4.56 -0.92 -5.88
CA ASP A 88 -3.78 0.32 -5.85
C ASP A 88 -2.38 0.10 -6.44
N ARG A 89 -2.05 0.81 -7.54
CA ARG A 89 -0.76 0.69 -8.21
C ARG A 89 0.41 1.08 -7.31
N LYS A 90 0.26 2.18 -6.55
CA LYS A 90 1.33 2.70 -5.69
C LYS A 90 1.62 1.76 -4.53
N LEU A 91 0.59 1.24 -3.87
CA LEU A 91 0.76 0.22 -2.84
C LEU A 91 1.45 -1.03 -3.41
N ARG A 92 1.06 -1.46 -4.62
CA ARG A 92 1.70 -2.60 -5.29
C ARG A 92 3.19 -2.37 -5.51
N GLU A 93 3.59 -1.20 -6.00
CA GLU A 93 5.00 -0.84 -6.22
C GLU A 93 5.77 -0.81 -4.89
N GLN A 94 5.17 -0.24 -3.84
CA GLN A 94 5.80 -0.15 -2.52
C GLN A 94 5.94 -1.51 -1.84
N VAL A 95 4.94 -2.39 -1.94
CA VAL A 95 5.05 -3.76 -1.43
C VAL A 95 6.14 -4.53 -2.17
N LYS A 96 6.23 -4.43 -3.51
CA LYS A 96 7.34 -5.03 -4.26
C LYS A 96 8.70 -4.52 -3.82
N SER A 97 8.83 -3.21 -3.60
CA SER A 97 10.06 -2.60 -3.09
C SER A 97 10.41 -3.12 -1.70
N ALA A 98 9.40 -3.27 -0.83
CA ALA A 98 9.58 -3.82 0.52
C ALA A 98 10.02 -5.28 0.49
N THR A 99 9.37 -6.13 -0.31
CA THR A 99 9.77 -7.54 -0.49
C THR A 99 11.19 -7.65 -1.03
N TYR A 100 11.53 -6.86 -2.06
CA TYR A 100 12.89 -6.84 -2.61
C TYR A 100 13.93 -6.40 -1.57
N ALA A 101 13.64 -5.33 -0.82
CA ALA A 101 14.53 -4.81 0.20
C ALA A 101 14.75 -5.84 1.33
N TYR A 102 13.68 -6.53 1.75
CA TYR A 102 13.75 -7.59 2.74
C TYR A 102 14.60 -8.78 2.26
N SER A 103 14.38 -9.25 1.03
CA SER A 103 15.19 -10.30 0.42
C SER A 103 16.67 -9.90 0.31
N ARG A 104 16.96 -8.62 0.06
CA ARG A 104 18.34 -8.09 0.07
C ARG A 104 18.99 -8.16 1.44
N VAL A 105 18.23 -7.96 2.54
CA VAL A 105 18.74 -8.16 3.91
C VAL A 105 19.08 -9.63 4.14
N ILE A 106 18.18 -10.54 3.76
CA ILE A 106 18.43 -11.99 3.89
C ILE A 106 19.67 -12.42 3.10
N ALA A 107 19.83 -11.91 1.88
CA ALA A 107 20.94 -12.27 1.00
C ALA A 107 22.32 -11.81 1.51
N LYS A 108 22.37 -10.81 2.40
CA LYS A 108 23.63 -10.36 3.01
C LYS A 108 24.20 -11.41 3.97
N GLY A 109 23.36 -12.23 4.60
CA GLY A 109 23.81 -13.26 5.55
C GLY A 109 24.62 -12.67 6.73
N ASP A 110 25.13 -13.56 7.59
CA ASP A 110 25.88 -13.17 8.79
C ASP A 110 27.36 -12.81 8.48
N ASP A 111 27.87 -13.09 7.28
CA ASP A 111 29.29 -12.89 6.91
C ASP A 111 29.60 -11.54 6.22
N THR A 112 28.58 -10.72 5.90
CA THR A 112 28.82 -9.41 5.28
C THR A 112 29.30 -8.36 6.30
N THR A 113 30.03 -7.33 5.86
CA THR A 113 30.42 -6.20 6.72
C THR A 113 29.21 -5.54 7.40
N ASP A 114 29.39 -5.12 8.66
CA ASP A 114 28.32 -4.51 9.47
C ASP A 114 27.71 -3.26 8.83
N HIS A 115 28.54 -2.47 8.14
CA HIS A 115 28.07 -1.28 7.43
C HIS A 115 27.07 -1.62 6.32
N SER A 116 27.39 -2.60 5.46
CA SER A 116 26.52 -2.97 4.34
C SER A 116 25.24 -3.71 4.80
N LYS A 117 25.31 -4.45 5.91
CA LYS A 117 24.13 -5.02 6.57
C LYS A 117 23.21 -3.93 7.09
N THR A 118 23.77 -2.95 7.80
CA THR A 118 23.02 -1.83 8.37
C THR A 118 22.31 -1.04 7.28
N GLU A 119 23.02 -0.70 6.20
CA GLU A 119 22.43 0.00 5.05
C GLU A 119 21.26 -0.79 4.42
N ALA A 120 21.42 -2.11 4.25
CA ALA A 120 20.36 -2.96 3.72
C ALA A 120 19.14 -3.01 4.65
N MET A 121 19.36 -3.11 5.98
CA MET A 121 18.29 -3.08 6.97
C MET A 121 17.58 -1.73 7.01
N GLU A 122 18.32 -0.62 6.92
CA GLU A 122 17.75 0.71 6.85
C GLU A 122 16.87 0.90 5.62
N PHE A 123 17.37 0.47 4.46
CA PHE A 123 16.62 0.48 3.22
C PHE A 123 15.33 -0.36 3.33
N ALA A 124 15.42 -1.56 3.89
CA ALA A 124 14.25 -2.43 4.12
C ALA A 124 13.22 -1.78 5.06
N LEU A 125 13.67 -1.18 6.17
CA LEU A 125 12.80 -0.47 7.10
C LEU A 125 12.09 0.72 6.45
N VAL A 126 12.79 1.48 5.61
CA VAL A 126 12.20 2.60 4.87
C VAL A 126 11.13 2.10 3.90
N SER A 127 11.44 1.10 3.07
CA SER A 127 10.48 0.53 2.11
C SER A 127 9.25 -0.07 2.79
N LEU A 128 9.41 -0.79 3.91
CA LEU A 128 8.30 -1.33 4.69
C LEU A 128 7.43 -0.23 5.31
N LYS A 129 8.05 0.84 5.85
CA LYS A 129 7.32 2.00 6.38
C LYS A 129 6.56 2.74 5.29
N GLU A 130 7.10 2.87 4.09
CA GLU A 130 6.41 3.53 2.98
C GLU A 130 5.19 2.75 2.49
N ALA A 131 5.30 1.42 2.43
CA ALA A 131 4.16 0.55 2.12
C ALA A 131 3.06 0.67 3.18
N LEU A 132 3.42 0.66 4.47
CA LEU A 132 2.47 0.86 5.58
C LEU A 132 1.82 2.25 5.54
N LYS A 133 2.59 3.32 5.30
CA LYS A 133 2.05 4.67 5.15
C LYS A 133 1.01 4.77 4.03
N ARG A 134 1.21 4.02 2.94
CA ARG A 134 0.25 3.97 1.84
C ARG A 134 -1.00 3.17 2.20
N ALA A 135 -0.84 2.07 2.93
CA ALA A 135 -1.96 1.33 3.49
C ALA A 135 -2.81 2.23 4.40
N ASP A 136 -2.19 2.98 5.31
CA ASP A 136 -2.88 3.95 6.19
C ASP A 136 -3.58 5.04 5.39
N PHE A 137 -2.97 5.53 4.31
CA PHE A 137 -3.59 6.51 3.44
C PHE A 137 -4.84 5.96 2.75
N ILE A 138 -4.81 4.70 2.29
CA ILE A 138 -5.96 4.05 1.66
C ILE A 138 -7.09 3.89 2.69
N GLU A 139 -6.78 3.46 3.91
CA GLU A 139 -7.74 3.29 5.00
C GLU A 139 -8.41 4.63 5.35
N LYS A 140 -7.63 5.70 5.53
CA LYS A 140 -8.16 7.06 5.78
C LYS A 140 -9.01 7.63 4.65
N LYS A 141 -8.83 7.14 3.42
CA LYS A 141 -9.60 7.57 2.24
C LYS A 141 -10.80 6.68 1.95
N ALA A 142 -10.90 5.51 2.57
CA ALA A 142 -12.05 4.65 2.42
C ALA A 142 -13.20 5.20 3.29
N PRO A 143 -14.37 5.46 2.71
CA PRO A 143 -15.53 5.83 3.50
C PRO A 143 -15.95 4.65 4.37
N ALA A 144 -16.23 4.94 5.65
CA ALA A 144 -16.74 4.01 6.65
C ALA A 144 -17.97 3.24 6.15
#